data_AF-A0A6J5YFL9-F1
#
_entry.id   AF-A0A6J5YFL9-F1
#
_cell.length_a   1.000
_cell.length_b   1.000
_cell.length_c   1.000
_cell.angle_alpha   90.00
_cell.angle_beta   90.00
_cell.angle_gamma   90.00
#
_symmetry.space_group_name_H-M   'P 1'
#
loop_
_entity.id
_entity.type
_entity.pdbx_description
1 polymer ?
#
loop_
_entity_poly.entity_id
_entity_poly.type
_entity_poly.pdbx_seq_one_letter_code
_entity_poly.pdbx_strand_id
1 'polypeptide(L)' 'MSNPKTLAQLLASLPEEERIILTLHYLRSKSASEIAQLLGVPEKSVRVVIESGKKRLTAFLGI' A
#
# COMPACT_ATOMS: atom_id res chain seq x y z
N MET A 1 -4.81 26.74 -1.39
CA MET A 1 -4.93 25.52 -2.22
C MET A 1 -4.66 24.32 -1.35
N SER A 2 -5.67 23.82 -0.65
CA SER A 2 -5.56 22.60 0.16
C SER A 2 -5.61 21.42 -0.81
N ASN A 3 -4.46 21.04 -1.38
CA ASN A 3 -4.39 19.76 -2.09
C ASN A 3 -4.82 18.70 -1.07
N PRO A 4 -5.91 17.95 -1.29
CA PRO A 4 -6.20 16.81 -0.43
C PRO A 4 -4.94 15.97 -0.45
N LYS A 5 -4.39 15.71 0.73
CA LYS A 5 -3.24 14.83 0.91
C LYS A 5 -3.67 13.44 0.42
N THR A 6 -3.53 13.19 -0.87
CA THR A 6 -4.17 12.06 -1.53
C THR A 6 -3.36 10.79 -1.29
N LEU A 7 -4.04 9.64 -1.39
CA LEU A 7 -3.43 8.31 -1.42
C LEU A 7 -2.18 8.29 -2.33
N ALA A 8 -2.25 8.98 -3.48
CA ALA A 8 -1.17 9.08 -4.45
C ALA A 8 0.10 9.78 -3.93
N GLN A 9 -0.04 10.84 -3.11
CA GLN A 9 1.13 11.50 -2.51
C GLN A 9 1.81 10.62 -1.46
N LEU A 10 1.02 9.88 -0.67
CA LEU A 10 1.57 8.92 0.27
C LEU A 10 2.27 7.78 -0.49
N LEU A 11 1.62 7.22 -1.50
CA LEU A 11 2.20 6.18 -2.37
C LEU A 11 3.49 6.64 -3.06
N ALA A 12 3.59 7.92 -3.44
CA ALA A 12 4.80 8.50 -4.01
C ALA A 12 5.95 8.66 -2.99
N SER A 13 5.64 8.75 -1.70
CA SER A 13 6.63 8.81 -0.62
C SER A 13 7.12 7.45 -0.13
N LEU A 14 6.47 6.37 -0.58
CA LEU A 14 6.79 5.01 -0.19
C LEU A 14 7.87 4.40 -1.11
N PRO A 15 8.66 3.44 -0.61
CA PRO A 15 9.54 2.63 -1.45
C PRO A 15 8.74 1.98 -2.58
N GLU A 16 9.40 1.77 -3.72
CA GLU A 16 8.76 1.24 -4.93
C GLU A 16 8.05 -0.10 -4.69
N GLU A 17 8.65 -0.99 -3.91
CA GLU A 17 8.07 -2.28 -3.52
C GLU A 17 6.77 -2.12 -2.73
N GLU A 18 6.74 -1.25 -1.71
CA GLU A 18 5.53 -1.01 -0.93
C GLU A 18 4.44 -0.36 -1.76
N ARG A 19 4.82 0.59 -2.63
CA ARG A 19 3.90 1.27 -3.54
C ARG A 19 3.22 0.28 -4.47
N ILE A 20 3.95 -0.67 -5.05
CA ILE A 20 3.40 -1.69 -5.95
C ILE A 20 2.40 -2.58 -5.20
N ILE A 21 2.76 -3.06 -4.01
CA ILE A 21 1.88 -3.91 -3.19
C ILE A 21 0.58 -3.17 -2.84
N LEU A 22 0.68 -1.94 -2.33
CA LEU A 22 -0.47 -1.13 -1.95
C LEU A 22 -1.32 -0.76 -3.16
N THR A 23 -0.71 -0.48 -4.30
CA THR A 23 -1.41 -0.23 -5.57
C THR A 23 -2.20 -1.46 -6.02
N LEU A 24 -1.58 -2.64 -6.04
CA LEU A 24 -2.27 -3.86 -6.40
C LEU A 24 -3.40 -4.21 -5.41
N HIS A 25 -3.21 -3.92 -4.12
CA HIS A 25 -4.21 -4.19 -3.10
C HIS A 25 -5.38 -3.20 -3.14
N TYR A 26 -5.12 -1.89 -3.14
CA TYR A 26 -6.14 -0.86 -3.03
C TYR A 26 -6.73 -0.41 -4.37
N LEU A 27 -5.95 -0.38 -5.46
CA LEU A 27 -6.44 0.05 -6.79
C LEU A 27 -6.93 -1.12 -7.64
N ARG A 28 -6.32 -2.30 -7.51
CA ARG A 28 -6.68 -3.50 -8.28
C ARG A 28 -7.48 -4.52 -7.46
N SER A 29 -7.79 -4.22 -6.19
CA SER A 29 -8.54 -5.08 -5.26
C SER A 29 -8.00 -6.51 -5.15
N LYS A 30 -6.70 -6.72 -5.39
CA LYS A 30 -6.07 -8.04 -5.28
C LYS A 30 -5.88 -8.42 -3.82
N SER A 31 -6.06 -9.71 -3.52
CA SER A 31 -5.76 -10.26 -2.21
C SER A 31 -4.24 -10.33 -1.95
N ALA A 32 -3.85 -10.36 -0.67
CA ALA A 32 -2.44 -10.46 -0.30
C ALA A 32 -1.77 -11.74 -0.85
N SER A 33 -2.52 -12.84 -0.94
CA SER A 33 -2.03 -14.11 -1.50
C SER A 33 -1.80 -14.02 -3.02
N GLU A 34 -2.71 -13.39 -3.77
CA GLU A 34 -2.52 -13.15 -5.20
C GLU A 34 -1.32 -12.25 -5.48
N ILE A 35 -1.14 -11.19 -4.67
CA ILE A 35 0.01 -10.28 -4.80
C ILE A 35 1.32 -11.02 -4.49
N ALA A 36 1.31 -11.86 -3.46
CA ALA A 36 2.46 -12.67 -3.08
C ALA A 36 2.88 -13.64 -4.19
N GLN A 37 1.91 -14.34 -4.80
CA GLN A 37 2.16 -15.21 -5.94
C GLN A 37 2.67 -14.43 -7.16
N LEU A 38 2.11 -13.25 -7.43
CA LEU A 38 2.46 -12.44 -8.58
C LEU A 38 3.88 -11.84 -8.48
N LEU A 39 4.31 -11.49 -7.27
CA LEU A 39 5.63 -10.92 -6.99
C LEU A 39 6.68 -11.96 -6.60
N GLY A 40 6.29 -13.22 -6.39
CA GLY A 40 7.19 -14.29 -5.93
C GLY A 40 7.70 -14.10 -4.50
N VAL A 41 6.99 -13.33 -3.68
CA VAL A 41 7.38 -13.02 -2.29
C VAL A 41 6.46 -13.73 -1.28
N PRO A 42 6.89 -13.94 -0.03
CA PRO A 42 6.02 -14.52 0.99
C PRO A 42 4.78 -13.64 1.27
N GLU A 43 3.61 -14.27 1.39
CA GLU A 43 2.36 -13.59 1.73
C GLU A 43 2.46 -12.80 3.04
N LYS A 44 3.22 -13.31 4.01
CA LYS A 44 3.50 -12.60 5.27
C LYS A 44 4.10 -11.21 5.02
N SER A 45 5.01 -11.09 4.05
CA SER A 45 5.68 -9.83 3.74
C SER A 45 4.71 -8.84 3.12
N VAL A 46 3.89 -9.31 2.17
CA VAL A 46 2.81 -8.51 1.57
C VAL A 46 1.85 -8.01 2.64
N ARG A 47 1.44 -8.87 3.57
CA ARG A 47 0.50 -8.52 4.64
C ARG A 47 1.08 -7.48 5.60
N VAL A 48 2.36 -7.60 5.97
CA VAL A 48 3.07 -6.59 6.78
C VAL A 48 3.12 -5.24 6.08
N VAL A 49 3.41 -5.24 4.77
CA VAL A 49 3.44 -4.01 3.95
C VAL A 49 2.05 -3.35 3.89
N ILE A 50 0.99 -4.14 3.69
CA ILE A 50 -0.39 -3.63 3.67
C ILE A 50 -0.75 -3.00 5.01
N GLU A 51 -0.49 -3.67 6.13
CA GLU A 51 -0.78 -3.14 7.47
C GLU A 51 0.06 -1.89 7.79
N SER A 52 1.33 -1.87 7.40
CA SER A 52 2.22 -0.73 7.55
C SER A 52 1.76 0.47 6.72
N GLY A 53 1.36 0.22 5.47
CA GLY A 53 0.77 1.21 4.57
C GLY A 53 -0.55 1.75 5.09
N LYS A 54 -1.42 0.89 5.64
CA LYS A 54 -2.69 1.28 6.27
C LYS A 54 -2.46 2.15 7.50
N LYS A 55 -1.53 1.78 8.40
CA LYS A 55 -1.18 2.61 9.56
C LYS A 55 -0.65 3.98 9.14
N ARG A 56 0.20 4.04 8.11
CA ARG A 56 0.69 5.31 7.56
C ARG A 56 -0.43 6.12 6.92
N LEU A 57 -1.35 5.48 6.19
CA LEU A 57 -2.54 6.13 5.64
C LEU A 57 -3.40 6.76 6.72
N THR A 58 -3.73 6.00 7.76
CA THR A 58 -4.48 6.46 8.93
C THR A 58 -3.78 7.64 9.60
N ALA A 59 -2.47 7.53 9.87
CA ALA A 59 -1.68 8.62 10.45
C ALA A 59 -1.60 9.86 9.56
N PHE A 60 -1.54 9.68 8.23
CA PHE A 60 -1.44 10.78 7.27
C PHE A 60 -2.78 11.47 7.02
N LEU A 61 -3.88 10.72 7.07
CA LEU A 61 -5.25 11.21 6.95
C LEU A 61 -5.81 11.77 8.27
N GLY A 62 -5.16 11.46 9.41
CA GLY A 62 -5.52 11.99 10.72
C GLY A 62 -6.85 11.47 11.27
N ILE A 63 -7.26 10.28 10.83
CA ILE A 63 -8.50 9.58 11.23
C ILE A 63 -8.20 8.34 12.06
#